data_AF-A0A959VRC0-F1
#
_entry.id   AF-A0A959VRC0-F1
#
_cell.length_a   1.000
_cell.length_b   1.000
_cell.length_c   1.000
_cell.angle_alpha   90.00
_cell.angle_beta   90.00
_cell.angle_gamma   90.00
#
_symmetry.space_group_name_H-M   'P 1'
#
loop_
_entity.id
_entity.type
_entity.pdbx_description
1 polymer ?
#
loop_
_entity_poly.entity_id
_entity_poly.type
_entity_poly.pdbx_seq_one_letter_code
_entity_poly.pdbx_strand_id
1 'polypeptide(L)'
;MSDSPEKAAESRTRAYGRTAGFLTIGVGLTGIFTYAYFLIASHDLSKDSYGEITVLWSAVFITVSTLYRPVDQLLSRHISEHIERGETDVGPVRVASKIQGSLALGFAIVALILKGPLENGLLSGNSTLYWVYFSSV
;
A
#
# COMPACT_ATOMS: atom_id res chain seq x y z
N MET A 1 -18.54 29.89 30.26
CA MET A 1 -17.36 29.18 30.78
C MET A 1 -16.61 28.64 29.57
N SER A 2 -15.69 29.44 28.99
CA SER A 2 -14.92 29.02 27.82
C SER A 2 -13.89 27.99 28.27
N ASP A 3 -13.86 26.82 27.63
CA ASP A 3 -12.79 25.85 27.87
C ASP A 3 -11.44 26.53 27.58
N SER A 4 -10.52 26.52 28.55
CA SER A 4 -9.21 27.17 28.37
C SER A 4 -8.50 26.53 27.17
N PRO A 5 -7.86 27.32 26.28
CA PRO A 5 -7.21 26.82 25.05
C PRO A 5 -6.21 25.67 25.30
N GLU A 6 -5.62 25.62 26.48
CA GLU A 6 -4.76 24.54 26.97
C GLU A 6 -5.47 23.18 27.07
N LYS A 7 -6.69 23.13 27.64
CA LYS A 7 -7.49 21.89 27.73
C LYS A 7 -7.89 21.37 26.35
N ALA A 8 -8.21 22.28 25.43
CA ALA A 8 -8.52 21.95 24.05
C ALA A 8 -7.29 21.44 23.28
N ALA A 9 -6.09 21.93 23.59
CA ALA A 9 -4.85 21.43 23.02
C ALA A 9 -4.52 20.02 23.54
N GLU A 10 -4.63 19.78 24.86
CA GLU A 10 -4.41 18.46 25.44
C GLU A 10 -5.38 17.40 24.91
N SER A 11 -6.67 17.75 24.73
CA SER A 11 -7.68 16.81 24.21
C SER A 11 -7.37 16.40 22.76
N ARG A 12 -6.93 17.34 21.91
CA ARG A 12 -6.45 17.06 20.55
C ARG A 12 -5.23 16.15 20.54
N THR A 13 -4.25 16.39 21.42
CA THR A 13 -3.05 15.53 21.54
C THR A 13 -3.41 14.10 21.96
N ARG A 14 -4.31 13.93 22.94
CA ARG A 14 -4.79 12.61 23.35
C ARG A 14 -5.55 11.90 22.23
N ALA A 15 -6.37 12.63 21.47
CA ALA A 15 -7.09 12.08 20.32
C ALA A 15 -6.13 11.62 19.21
N TYR A 16 -5.12 12.44 18.87
CA TYR A 16 -4.08 12.09 17.91
C TYR A 16 -3.29 10.85 18.34
N GLY A 17 -2.84 10.81 19.60
CA GLY A 17 -2.09 9.67 20.13
C GLY A 17 -2.87 8.36 20.06
N ARG A 18 -4.19 8.40 20.30
CA ARG A 18 -5.06 7.24 20.14
C ARG A 18 -5.16 6.78 18.69
N THR A 19 -5.36 7.71 17.73
CA THR A 19 -5.40 7.39 16.30
C THR A 19 -4.08 6.81 15.80
N ALA A 20 -2.96 7.42 16.18
CA ALA A 20 -1.62 6.92 15.84
C ALA A 20 -1.35 5.54 16.44
N GLY A 21 -1.80 5.30 17.68
CA GLY A 21 -1.73 4.00 18.34
C GLY A 21 -2.50 2.91 17.57
N PHE A 22 -3.75 3.19 17.17
CA PHE A 22 -4.53 2.26 16.35
C PHE A 22 -3.86 1.94 15.01
N LEU A 23 -3.34 2.95 14.32
CA LEU A 23 -2.63 2.75 13.04
C LEU A 23 -1.39 1.87 13.24
N THR A 24 -0.62 2.12 14.30
CA THR A 24 0.59 1.34 14.63
C THR A 24 0.27 -0.12 14.89
N ILE A 25 -0.80 -0.40 15.65
CA ILE A 25 -1.27 -1.77 15.89
C ILE A 25 -1.66 -2.43 14.56
N GLY A 26 -2.40 -1.72 13.71
CA GLY A 26 -2.78 -2.21 12.38
C GLY A 26 -1.57 -2.63 11.55
N VAL A 27 -0.57 -1.75 11.42
CA VAL A 27 0.67 -2.05 10.68
C VAL A 27 1.42 -3.23 11.33
N GLY A 28 1.54 -3.27 12.65
CA GLY A 28 2.17 -4.39 13.35
C GLY A 28 1.48 -5.73 13.08
N LEU A 29 0.15 -5.75 13.11
CA LEU A 29 -0.66 -6.94 12.81
C LEU A 29 -0.46 -7.41 11.37
N THR A 30 -0.36 -6.49 10.40
CA THR A 30 -0.08 -6.89 9.01
C THR A 30 1.24 -7.64 8.88
N GLY A 31 2.28 -7.20 9.61
CA GLY A 31 3.58 -7.90 9.65
C GLY A 31 3.47 -9.30 10.27
N ILE A 32 2.76 -9.41 11.40
CA ILE A 32 2.54 -10.70 12.08
C ILE A 32 1.81 -11.69 11.17
N PHE A 33 0.72 -11.26 10.52
CA PHE A 33 -0.04 -12.13 9.63
C PHE A 33 0.75 -12.51 8.37
N THR A 34 1.53 -11.58 7.81
CA THR A 34 2.42 -11.87 6.68
C THR A 34 3.46 -12.92 7.06
N TYR A 35 4.08 -12.77 8.24
CA TYR A 35 5.03 -13.77 8.73
C TYR A 35 4.39 -15.13 8.96
N ALA A 36 3.23 -15.17 9.62
CA ALA A 36 2.51 -16.41 9.87
C ALA A 36 2.13 -17.13 8.56
N TYR A 37 1.70 -16.37 7.55
CA TYR A 37 1.43 -16.89 6.21
C TYR A 37 2.67 -17.55 5.60
N PHE A 38 3.81 -16.85 5.57
CA PHE A 38 5.06 -17.41 5.03
C PHE A 38 5.58 -18.59 5.82
N LEU A 39 5.44 -18.58 7.15
CA LEU A 39 5.82 -19.69 8.01
C LEU A 39 5.04 -20.95 7.63
N ILE A 40 3.70 -20.86 7.55
CA ILE A 40 2.83 -21.98 7.19
C ILE A 40 3.12 -22.42 5.74
N ALA A 41 3.20 -21.47 4.81
CA ALA A 41 3.48 -21.76 3.41
C ALA A 41 4.84 -22.47 3.22
N SER A 42 5.86 -22.10 3.98
CA SER A 42 7.19 -22.74 3.92
C SER A 42 7.20 -24.18 4.41
N HIS A 43 6.25 -24.54 5.28
CA HIS A 43 6.12 -25.88 5.84
C HIS A 43 5.25 -26.78 4.95
N ASP A 44 4.16 -26.24 4.39
CA ASP A 44 3.15 -27.03 3.67
C ASP A 44 3.41 -27.14 2.16
N LEU A 45 4.12 -26.18 1.57
CA LEU A 45 4.42 -26.18 0.14
C LEU A 45 5.73 -26.87 -0.18
N SER A 46 5.82 -27.39 -1.41
CA SER A 46 7.11 -27.79 -2.00
C SER A 46 8.02 -26.57 -2.15
N LYS A 47 9.33 -26.81 -2.26
CA LYS A 47 10.33 -25.74 -2.44
C LYS A 47 10.04 -24.88 -3.67
N ASP A 48 9.62 -25.50 -4.76
CA ASP A 48 9.33 -24.81 -6.02
C ASP A 48 8.10 -23.91 -5.87
N SER A 49 7.00 -24.44 -5.32
CA SER A 49 5.76 -23.67 -5.11
C SER A 49 5.95 -22.54 -4.10
N TYR A 50 6.69 -22.78 -3.01
CA TYR A 50 7.03 -21.72 -2.05
C TYR A 50 7.91 -20.63 -2.68
N GLY A 51 8.86 -21.02 -3.53
CA GLY A 51 9.70 -20.11 -4.29
C GLY A 51 8.88 -19.18 -5.19
N GLU A 52 7.94 -19.73 -5.95
CA GLU A 52 7.03 -18.96 -6.81
C GLU A 52 6.20 -17.94 -6.02
N ILE A 53 5.64 -18.33 -4.87
CA ILE A 53 4.90 -17.41 -3.98
C ILE A 53 5.80 -16.28 -3.47
N THR A 54 7.03 -16.59 -3.09
CA THR A 54 8.00 -15.60 -2.58
C THR A 54 8.41 -14.61 -3.68
N VAL A 55 8.59 -15.08 -4.91
CA VAL A 55 8.86 -14.24 -6.09
C VAL A 55 7.66 -13.35 -6.39
N LEU A 56 6.45 -13.90 -6.43
CA LEU A 56 5.22 -13.14 -6.63
C LEU A 56 5.07 -12.04 -5.57
N TRP A 57 5.24 -12.38 -4.30
CA TRP A 57 5.15 -11.41 -3.20
C TRP A 57 6.15 -10.27 -3.37
N SER A 58 7.39 -10.60 -3.72
CA SER A 58 8.43 -9.61 -3.96
C SER A 58 8.07 -8.69 -5.14
N ALA A 59 7.56 -9.25 -6.23
CA ALA A 59 7.13 -8.49 -7.40
C ALA A 59 5.98 -7.54 -7.07
N VAL A 60 4.95 -8.02 -6.36
CA VAL A 60 3.83 -7.19 -5.88
C VAL A 60 4.34 -6.09 -4.95
N PHE A 61 5.15 -6.44 -3.96
CA PHE A 61 5.66 -5.50 -2.97
C PHE A 61 6.46 -4.36 -3.62
N ILE A 62 7.37 -4.70 -4.54
CA ILE A 62 8.16 -3.71 -5.29
C ILE A 62 7.23 -2.83 -6.13
N THR A 63 6.33 -3.43 -6.89
CA THR A 63 5.42 -2.70 -7.78
C THR A 63 4.55 -1.71 -7.02
N VAL A 64 3.83 -2.18 -6.00
CA VAL A 64 2.94 -1.35 -5.17
C VAL A 64 3.74 -0.25 -4.46
N SER A 65 4.91 -0.59 -3.91
CA SER A 65 5.78 0.40 -3.24
C SER A 65 6.29 1.46 -4.21
N THR A 66 6.65 1.09 -5.42
CA THR A 66 7.15 2.01 -6.44
C THR A 66 6.06 2.92 -6.98
N LEU A 67 4.86 2.38 -7.22
CA LEU A 67 3.77 3.14 -7.84
C LEU A 67 3.03 4.05 -6.85
N TYR A 68 2.74 3.57 -5.64
CA TYR A 68 1.79 4.25 -4.76
C TYR A 68 2.46 5.07 -3.65
N ARG A 69 3.58 4.59 -3.09
CA ARG A 69 4.23 5.24 -1.96
C ARG A 69 4.62 6.71 -2.22
N PRO A 70 5.18 7.08 -3.39
CA PRO A 70 5.50 8.49 -3.66
C PRO A 70 4.25 9.37 -3.72
N VAL A 71 3.14 8.86 -4.28
CA VAL A 71 1.89 9.61 -4.38
C VAL A 71 1.28 9.82 -2.99
N ASP A 72 1.28 8.79 -2.15
CA ASP A 72 0.76 8.87 -0.79
C ASP A 72 1.56 9.86 0.08
N GLN A 73 2.89 9.89 -0.09
CA GLN A 73 3.77 10.84 0.59
C GLN A 73 3.48 12.28 0.16
N LEU A 74 3.36 12.53 -1.14
CA LEU A 74 3.04 13.86 -1.67
C LEU A 74 1.64 14.33 -1.27
N LEU A 75 0.66 13.44 -1.31
CA LEU A 75 -0.70 13.73 -0.89
C LEU A 75 -0.75 14.07 0.60
N SER A 76 -0.11 13.25 1.44
CA SER A 76 -0.04 13.48 2.89
C SER A 76 0.60 14.83 3.22
N ARG A 77 1.65 15.23 2.50
CA ARG A 77 2.26 16.56 2.66
C ARG A 77 1.29 17.69 2.29
N HIS A 78 0.63 17.60 1.13
CA HIS A 78 -0.31 18.63 0.67
C HIS A 78 -1.53 18.74 1.60
N ILE A 79 -2.06 17.63 2.09
CA ILE A 79 -3.19 17.63 3.05
C ILE A 79 -2.78 18.36 4.33
N SER A 80 -1.61 18.06 4.88
CA SER A 80 -1.10 18.75 6.07
C SER A 80 -0.96 20.26 5.84
N GLU A 81 -0.39 20.67 4.71
CA GLU A 81 -0.26 22.09 4.35
C GLU A 81 -1.63 22.80 4.22
N HIS A 82 -2.64 22.13 3.65
CA HIS A 82 -4.00 22.69 3.54
C HIS A 82 -4.66 22.81 4.91
N ILE A 83 -4.51 21.79 5.77
CA ILE A 83 -5.04 21.82 7.15
C ILE A 83 -4.42 22.99 7.93
N GLU A 84 -3.11 23.22 7.80
CA GLU A 84 -2.43 24.35 8.45
C GLU A 84 -2.96 25.71 7.97
N ARG A 85 -3.36 25.82 6.70
CA ARG A 85 -3.93 27.04 6.11
C ARG A 85 -5.44 27.20 6.35
N GLY A 86 -6.11 26.18 6.89
CA GLY A 86 -7.56 26.16 7.06
C GLY A 86 -8.35 25.97 5.76
N GLU A 87 -7.69 25.47 4.71
CA GLU A 87 -8.31 25.20 3.42
C GLU A 87 -9.08 23.87 3.47
N THR A 88 -10.32 23.85 2.97
CA THR A 88 -11.19 22.65 2.94
C THR A 88 -11.28 22.00 1.56
N ASP A 89 -10.44 22.43 0.62
CA ASP A 89 -10.45 21.90 -0.74
C ASP A 89 -9.97 20.44 -0.81
N VAL A 90 -10.69 19.63 -1.58
CA VAL A 90 -10.38 18.23 -1.86
C VAL A 90 -9.60 18.07 -3.18
N GLY A 91 -9.22 19.18 -3.82
CA GLY A 91 -8.39 19.24 -5.03
C GLY A 91 -7.14 18.34 -4.98
N PRO A 92 -6.33 18.36 -3.91
CA PRO A 92 -5.15 17.50 -3.79
C PRO A 92 -5.48 16.02 -3.87
N VAL A 93 -6.56 15.58 -3.21
CA VAL A 93 -7.01 14.18 -3.25
C VAL A 93 -7.44 13.80 -4.67
N ARG A 94 -8.20 14.66 -5.35
CA ARG A 94 -8.65 14.39 -6.73
C ARG A 94 -7.47 14.26 -7.69
N VAL A 95 -6.44 15.09 -7.55
CA VAL A 95 -5.23 15.02 -8.37
C VAL A 95 -4.46 13.73 -8.06
N ALA A 96 -4.26 13.40 -6.78
CA ALA A 96 -3.60 12.16 -6.38
C ALA A 96 -4.33 10.91 -6.92
N SER A 97 -5.67 10.87 -6.83
CA SER A 97 -6.47 9.77 -7.37
C SER A 97 -6.33 9.64 -8.89
N LYS A 98 -6.26 10.75 -9.63
CA LYS A 98 -6.01 10.71 -11.09
C LYS A 98 -4.62 10.18 -11.42
N ILE A 99 -3.60 10.59 -10.66
CA ILE A 99 -2.23 10.11 -10.84
C ILE A 99 -2.16 8.61 -10.54
N GLN A 100 -2.70 8.16 -9.40
CA GLN A 100 -2.75 6.74 -9.05
C GLN A 100 -3.50 5.92 -10.09
N GLY A 101 -4.68 6.37 -10.53
CA GLY A 101 -5.44 5.69 -11.59
C GLY A 101 -4.68 5.61 -12.91
N SER A 102 -3.92 6.65 -13.27
CA SER A 102 -3.09 6.66 -14.48
C SER A 102 -1.89 5.73 -14.38
N LEU A 103 -1.25 5.67 -13.20
CA LEU A 103 -0.15 4.74 -12.92
C LEU A 103 -0.64 3.29 -12.92
N ALA A 104 -1.79 3.02 -12.30
CA ALA A 104 -2.41 1.69 -12.28
C ALA A 104 -2.78 1.23 -13.70
N LEU A 105 -3.42 2.11 -14.48
CA LEU A 105 -3.74 1.82 -15.88
C LEU A 105 -2.48 1.60 -16.73
N GLY A 106 -1.46 2.44 -16.55
CA GLY A 106 -0.18 2.29 -17.23
C GLY A 106 0.50 0.95 -16.91
N PHE A 107 0.50 0.57 -15.63
CA PHE A 107 0.98 -0.73 -15.19
C PHE A 107 0.19 -1.88 -15.83
N ALA A 108 -1.15 -1.82 -15.79
CA ALA A 108 -1.99 -2.87 -16.37
C ALA A 108 -1.70 -3.07 -17.86
N ILE A 109 -1.55 -1.98 -18.62
CA ILE A 109 -1.19 -2.04 -20.05
C ILE A 109 0.19 -2.68 -20.23
N VAL A 110 1.20 -2.24 -19.49
CA VAL A 110 2.57 -2.79 -19.56
C VAL A 110 2.60 -4.27 -19.16
N ALA A 111 1.87 -4.66 -18.12
CA ALA A 111 1.77 -6.04 -17.65
C ALA A 111 1.11 -6.96 -18.68
N LEU A 112 0.12 -6.47 -19.43
CA LEU A 112 -0.49 -7.22 -20.54
C LEU A 112 0.45 -7.36 -21.73
N ILE A 113 1.16 -6.30 -22.11
CA ILE A 113 2.17 -6.33 -23.19
C ILE A 113 3.29 -7.31 -22.85
N LEU A 114 3.74 -7.30 -21.59
CA LEU A 114 4.83 -8.15 -21.09
C LEU A 114 4.36 -9.48 -20.52
N LYS A 115 3.13 -9.93 -20.81
CA LYS A 115 2.57 -11.18 -20.27
C LYS A 115 3.49 -12.38 -20.45
N GLY A 116 3.99 -12.59 -21.67
CA GLY A 116 4.86 -13.73 -21.98
C GLY A 116 6.13 -13.78 -21.12
N PRO A 117 6.96 -12.72 -21.10
CA PRO A 117 8.13 -12.65 -20.24
C PRO A 117 7.82 -12.75 -18.74
N LEU A 118 6.74 -12.12 -18.26
CA LEU A 118 6.36 -12.16 -16.85
C LEU A 118 5.88 -13.55 -16.42
N GLU A 119 5.00 -14.17 -17.20
CA GLU A 119 4.48 -15.50 -16.89
C GLU A 119 5.58 -16.56 -16.99
N ASN A 120 6.30 -16.63 -18.11
CA ASN A 120 7.26 -17.71 -18.35
C ASN A 120 8.63 -17.47 -17.71
N GLY A 121 9.05 -16.21 -17.57
CA GLY A 121 10.37 -15.86 -17.04
C GLY A 121 10.36 -15.61 -15.54
N LEU A 122 9.42 -14.79 -15.05
CA LEU A 122 9.35 -14.43 -13.62
C LEU A 122 8.57 -15.46 -12.80
N LEU A 123 7.50 -16.02 -13.36
CA LEU A 123 6.54 -16.87 -12.65
C LEU A 123 6.54 -18.33 -13.14
N SER A 124 7.63 -18.78 -13.76
CA SER A 124 7.85 -20.19 -14.16
C SER A 124 6.73 -20.82 -15.01
N GLY A 125 6.00 -20.02 -15.78
CA GLY A 125 4.86 -20.45 -16.60
C GLY A 125 3.52 -20.53 -15.85
N ASN A 126 3.46 -20.05 -14.61
CA ASN A 126 2.27 -20.11 -13.78
C ASN A 126 1.29 -18.97 -14.10
N SER A 127 0.36 -19.25 -15.02
CA SER A 127 -0.70 -18.32 -15.45
C SER A 127 -1.55 -17.78 -14.30
N THR A 128 -1.81 -18.60 -13.27
CA THR A 128 -2.58 -18.15 -12.10
C THR A 128 -1.85 -17.05 -11.35
N LEU A 129 -0.54 -17.22 -11.09
CA LEU A 129 0.25 -16.21 -10.39
C LEU A 129 0.39 -14.93 -11.21
N TYR A 130 0.43 -15.02 -12.55
CA TYR A 130 0.42 -13.85 -13.41
C TYR A 130 -0.85 -13.03 -13.22
N TRP A 131 -2.02 -13.66 -13.20
CA TRP A 131 -3.29 -12.94 -12.99
C TRP A 131 -3.41 -12.38 -11.58
N VAL A 132 -2.89 -13.08 -10.57
CA VAL A 132 -2.78 -12.53 -9.21
C VAL A 132 -1.92 -11.27 -9.21
N TYR A 133 -0.76 -11.29 -9.84
CA TYR A 133 0.11 -10.13 -9.99
C TYR A 133 -0.58 -8.98 -10.73
N PHE A 134 -1.22 -9.27 -11.86
CA PHE A 134 -1.97 -8.29 -12.65
C PHE A 134 -3.07 -7.61 -11.84
N SER A 135 -3.79 -8.36 -11.01
CA SER A 135 -4.88 -7.84 -10.18
C SER A 135 -4.43 -7.10 -8.91
N SER A 136 -3.13 -7.10 -8.61
CA SER A 136 -2.59 -6.49 -7.39
C SER A 136 -2.50 -4.96 -7.43
N VAL A 137 -2.68 -4.37 -8.61
CA VAL A 137 -2.55 -2.93 -8.89
C VAL A 137 -3.90 -2.36 -9.27
#